data_AF-A0A7S3S3K4-F1
#
_entry.id   AF-A0A7S3S3K4-F1
#
_cell.length_a   1.000
_cell.length_b   1.000
_cell.length_c   1.000
_cell.angle_alpha   90.00
_cell.angle_beta   90.00
_cell.angle_gamma   90.00
#
_symmetry.space_group_name_H-M   'P 1'
#
loop_
_entity.id
_entity.type
_entity.pdbx_description
1 polymer ?
#
loop_
_entity_poly.entity_id
_entity_poly.type
_entity_poly.pdbx_seq_one_letter_code
_entity_poly.pdbx_strand_id
1 'polypeptide(L)'
;RASMPPSPLSSAWQSFMDAAEIEATVAAFDSLREACGVPSGSHGQAVLDAILDATSSGTGVPQRLKSLMAALSKSFGARPSLGGAAAPRVLISGAGPVGLRAAVEAALMGQCVTVVEARAVF
;
A
#
# COMPACT_ATOMS: atom_id res chain seq x y z
N ARG A 1 3.66 6.98 34.05
CA ARG A 1 2.98 7.58 32.87
C ARG A 1 2.31 6.42 32.14
N ALA A 2 0.99 6.25 32.26
CA ALA A 2 0.31 5.18 31.52
C ALA A 2 0.37 5.52 30.03
N SER A 3 0.99 4.66 29.22
CA SER A 3 0.95 4.79 27.77
C SER A 3 -0.48 4.55 27.32
N MET A 4 -1.10 5.51 26.62
CA MET A 4 -2.35 5.25 25.92
C MET A 4 -2.15 4.05 24.99
N PRO A 5 -3.15 3.16 24.86
CA PRO A 5 -3.07 2.08 23.90
C PRO A 5 -2.87 2.66 22.48
N PRO A 6 -2.08 2.00 21.63
CA PRO A 6 -1.90 2.43 20.25
C PRO A 6 -3.26 2.51 19.55
N SER A 7 -3.44 3.55 18.72
CA SER A 7 -4.64 3.67 17.91
C SER A 7 -4.75 2.48 16.94
N PRO A 8 -5.96 2.10 16.49
CA PRO A 8 -6.14 0.99 15.55
C PRO A 8 -5.25 1.14 14.30
N LEU A 9 -5.11 2.37 13.80
CA LEU A 9 -4.23 2.71 12.69
C LEU A 9 -2.74 2.49 13.02
N SER A 10 -2.30 2.88 14.21
CA SER A 10 -0.91 2.69 14.67
C SER A 10 -0.58 1.20 14.82
N SER A 11 -1.48 0.42 15.42
CA SER A 11 -1.35 -1.04 15.51
C SER A 11 -1.32 -1.72 14.16
N ALA A 12 -2.23 -1.36 13.24
CA ALA A 12 -2.28 -1.95 11.90
C ALA A 12 -1.00 -1.66 11.11
N TRP A 13 -0.48 -0.42 11.19
CA TRP A 13 0.80 -0.07 10.59
C TRP A 13 1.96 -0.87 11.18
N GLN A 14 2.01 -1.03 12.51
CA GLN A 14 3.06 -1.81 13.15
C GLN A 14 3.01 -3.28 12.71
N SER A 15 1.83 -3.89 12.73
CA SER A 15 1.63 -5.26 12.24
C SER A 15 2.05 -5.43 10.78
N PHE A 16 1.76 -4.45 9.92
CA PHE A 16 2.16 -4.51 8.50
C PHE A 16 3.68 -4.38 8.31
N MET A 17 4.34 -3.53 9.09
CA MET A 17 5.79 -3.32 9.01
C MET A 17 6.60 -4.47 9.64
N ASP A 18 6.04 -5.17 10.63
CA ASP A 18 6.69 -6.29 11.32
C ASP A 18 6.43 -7.65 10.64
N ALA A 19 5.46 -7.73 9.73
CA ALA A 19 5.16 -8.95 9.02
C ALA A 19 6.35 -9.43 8.19
N ALA A 20 6.76 -10.68 8.40
CA ALA A 20 7.86 -11.32 7.68
C ALA A 20 7.39 -12.40 6.69
N GLU A 21 6.12 -12.80 6.79
CA GLU A 21 5.50 -13.84 5.96
C GLU A 21 4.41 -13.23 5.08
N ILE A 22 4.17 -13.82 3.91
CA ILE A 22 3.22 -13.28 2.92
C ILE A 22 1.81 -13.22 3.50
N GLU A 23 1.32 -14.31 4.09
CA GLU A 23 -0.04 -14.40 4.61
C GLU A 23 -0.27 -13.37 5.72
N ALA A 24 0.70 -13.22 6.62
CA ALA A 24 0.68 -12.20 7.67
C ALA A 24 0.74 -10.78 7.08
N THR A 25 1.53 -10.56 6.03
CA THR A 25 1.64 -9.26 5.34
C THR A 25 0.32 -8.87 4.69
N VAL A 26 -0.34 -9.81 4.00
CA VAL A 26 -1.64 -9.59 3.35
C VAL A 26 -2.72 -9.30 4.39
N ALA A 27 -2.83 -10.12 5.44
CA ALA A 27 -3.82 -9.91 6.50
C ALA A 27 -3.61 -8.59 7.27
N ALA A 28 -2.35 -8.23 7.54
CA ALA A 28 -2.02 -6.95 8.17
C ALA A 28 -2.32 -5.77 7.24
N PHE A 29 -2.13 -5.92 5.93
CA PHE A 29 -2.51 -4.90 4.96
C PHE A 29 -4.03 -4.72 4.87
N ASP A 30 -4.80 -5.80 4.94
CA ASP A 30 -6.28 -5.72 5.00
C ASP A 30 -6.74 -4.98 6.25
N SER A 31 -6.14 -5.29 7.40
CA SER A 31 -6.40 -4.56 8.65
C SER A 31 -6.02 -3.07 8.54
N LEU A 32 -4.93 -2.75 7.84
CA LEU A 32 -4.53 -1.37 7.58
C LEU A 32 -5.52 -0.65 6.66
N ARG A 33 -6.03 -1.32 5.63
CA ARG A 33 -7.07 -0.78 4.74
C ARG A 33 -8.34 -0.43 5.52
N GLU A 34 -8.77 -1.33 6.39
CA GLU A 34 -9.93 -1.10 7.27
C GLU A 34 -9.69 0.07 8.23
N ALA A 35 -8.53 0.13 8.87
CA ALA A 35 -8.16 1.22 9.78
C ALA A 35 -8.07 2.59 9.08
N CYS A 36 -7.77 2.60 7.77
CA CYS A 36 -7.77 3.80 6.93
C CYS A 36 -9.12 4.10 6.28
N GLY A 37 -10.17 3.29 6.50
CA GLY A 37 -11.48 3.48 5.90
C GLY A 37 -11.52 3.30 4.38
N VAL A 38 -10.61 2.48 3.82
CA VAL A 38 -10.56 2.20 2.38
C VAL A 38 -11.82 1.43 1.97
N PRO A 39 -12.62 1.90 1.00
CA PRO A 39 -13.81 1.19 0.55
C PRO A 39 -13.50 -0.20 -0.02
N SER A 40 -14.42 -1.14 0.21
CA SER A 40 -14.35 -2.48 -0.35
C SER A 40 -14.37 -2.40 -1.89
N GLY A 41 -13.41 -3.06 -2.54
CA GLY A 41 -13.24 -3.01 -4.00
C GLY A 41 -12.43 -1.81 -4.54
N SER A 42 -11.92 -0.93 -3.67
CA SER A 42 -10.93 0.07 -4.08
C SER A 42 -9.56 -0.56 -4.32
N HIS A 43 -8.91 -0.18 -5.42
CA HIS A 43 -7.60 -0.66 -5.83
C HIS A 43 -6.72 0.49 -6.34
N GLY A 44 -5.41 0.25 -6.47
CA GLY A 44 -4.47 1.20 -7.05
C GLY A 44 -4.40 2.52 -6.29
N GLN A 45 -4.40 3.64 -7.02
CA GLN A 45 -4.20 4.98 -6.48
C GLN A 45 -5.19 5.34 -5.36
N ALA A 46 -6.47 4.97 -5.49
CA ALA A 46 -7.48 5.28 -4.49
C ALA A 46 -7.17 4.71 -3.10
N VAL A 47 -6.53 3.53 -3.06
CA VAL A 47 -6.07 2.91 -1.81
C VAL A 47 -4.91 3.68 -1.23
N LEU A 48 -3.93 4.06 -2.06
CA LEU A 48 -2.77 4.83 -1.63
C LEU A 48 -3.19 6.19 -1.07
N ASP A 49 -4.12 6.87 -1.73
CA ASP A 49 -4.62 8.19 -1.31
C ASP A 49 -5.32 8.12 0.05
N ALA A 50 -6.18 7.13 0.26
CA ALA A 50 -6.85 6.91 1.55
C ALA A 50 -5.84 6.58 2.67
N ILE A 51 -4.84 5.73 2.39
CA ILE A 51 -3.79 5.41 3.36
C ILE A 51 -2.95 6.66 3.67
N LEU A 52 -2.59 7.46 2.67
CA LEU A 52 -1.83 8.71 2.85
C LEU A 52 -2.60 9.70 3.73
N ASP A 53 -3.87 9.92 3.45
CA ASP A 53 -4.73 10.85 4.20
C ASP A 53 -4.86 10.42 5.66
N ALA A 54 -5.21 9.15 5.91
CA ALA A 54 -5.32 8.59 7.25
C ALA A 54 -3.97 8.62 8.01
N THR A 55 -2.86 8.32 7.35
CA THR A 55 -1.52 8.31 7.96
C THR A 55 -1.05 9.71 8.31
N SER A 56 -1.34 10.71 7.47
CA SER A 56 -0.92 12.09 7.68
C SER A 56 -1.69 12.77 8.82
N SER A 57 -3.01 12.59 8.85
CA SER A 57 -3.93 13.13 9.86
C SER A 57 -3.96 12.31 11.16
N GLY A 58 -3.55 11.05 11.10
CA GLY A 58 -3.59 10.10 12.21
C GLY A 58 -2.75 10.52 13.42
N THR A 59 -3.37 10.42 14.60
CA THR A 59 -2.71 10.56 15.90
C THR A 59 -2.04 9.24 16.30
N GLY A 60 -0.84 9.31 16.87
CA GLY A 60 -0.07 8.13 17.29
C GLY A 60 0.62 7.35 16.15
N VAL A 61 0.56 7.86 14.91
CA VAL A 61 1.32 7.32 13.78
C VAL A 61 2.76 7.85 13.82
N PRO A 62 3.80 6.97 13.83
CA PRO A 62 5.20 7.39 13.84
C PRO A 62 5.58 8.29 12.65
N GLN A 63 6.41 9.31 12.91
CA GLN A 63 6.84 10.26 11.88
C GLN A 63 7.53 9.59 10.68
N ARG A 64 8.26 8.48 10.92
CA ARG A 64 8.87 7.66 9.86
C ARG A 64 7.86 7.20 8.82
N LEU A 65 6.66 6.80 9.23
CA LEU A 65 5.61 6.33 8.32
C LEU A 65 4.99 7.49 7.55
N LYS A 66 4.80 8.65 8.20
CA LYS A 66 4.38 9.88 7.52
C LYS A 66 5.38 10.28 6.43
N SER A 67 6.68 10.21 6.73
CA SER A 67 7.74 10.46 5.74
C SER A 67 7.78 9.42 4.61
N LEU A 68 7.54 8.13 4.92
CA LEU A 68 7.44 7.08 3.91
C LEU A 68 6.29 7.36 2.93
N MET A 69 5.09 7.66 3.45
CA MET A 69 3.93 7.97 2.60
C MET A 69 4.14 9.23 1.77
N ALA A 70 4.77 10.27 2.33
CA ALA A 70 5.13 11.47 1.59
C ALA A 70 6.13 11.17 0.45
N ALA A 71 7.11 10.30 0.68
CA ALA A 71 8.07 9.88 -0.34
C ALA A 71 7.36 9.09 -1.47
N LEU A 72 6.47 8.16 -1.13
CA LEU A 72 5.68 7.41 -2.12
C LEU A 72 4.79 8.33 -2.95
N SER A 73 4.06 9.25 -2.30
CA SER A 73 3.21 10.25 -2.97
C SER A 73 4.01 11.11 -3.95
N LYS A 74 5.20 11.57 -3.55
CA LYS A 74 6.11 12.30 -4.43
C LYS A 74 6.56 11.45 -5.63
N SER A 75 6.88 10.17 -5.42
CA SER A 75 7.24 9.26 -6.51
C SER A 75 6.10 9.02 -7.50
N PHE A 76 4.86 8.93 -7.02
CA PHE A 76 3.66 8.86 -7.87
C PHE A 76 3.47 10.13 -8.70
N GLY A 77 3.56 11.31 -8.09
CA GLY A 77 3.38 12.59 -8.79
C GLY A 77 4.49 12.95 -9.79
N ALA A 78 5.69 12.36 -9.64
CA ALA A 78 6.83 12.62 -10.53
C ALA A 78 6.78 11.82 -11.85
N ARG A 79 5.88 10.83 -11.97
CA ARG A 79 5.83 9.90 -13.10
C ARG A 79 4.79 10.36 -14.13
N PRO A 80 5.05 10.16 -15.43
CA PRO A 80 4.03 10.37 -16.44
C PRO A 80 2.89 9.37 -16.21
N SER A 81 1.72 9.90 -15.89
CA SER A 81 0.51 9.09 -15.79
C SER A 81 0.05 8.72 -17.20
N LEU A 82 -0.02 7.41 -17.48
CA LEU A 82 -0.78 6.85 -18.59
C LEU A 82 -2.29 6.78 -18.25
N GLY A 83 -2.70 7.30 -17.10
CA GLY A 83 -3.99 7.05 -16.46
C GLY A 83 -5.11 8.04 -16.79
N GLY A 84 -6.27 7.45 -17.13
CA GLY A 84 -7.60 7.99 -17.38
C GLY A 84 -8.59 6.80 -17.50
N ALA A 85 -9.84 7.00 -17.96
CA ALA A 85 -10.84 5.90 -18.09
C ALA A 85 -10.39 4.71 -18.98
N ALA A 86 -9.35 4.90 -19.79
CA ALA A 86 -8.77 3.92 -20.71
C ALA A 86 -7.38 3.40 -20.29
N ALA A 87 -7.02 3.52 -19.00
CA ALA A 87 -5.72 3.06 -18.51
C ALA A 87 -5.48 1.57 -18.87
N PRO A 88 -4.31 1.20 -19.42
CA PRO A 88 -4.01 -0.18 -19.74
C PRO A 88 -4.08 -1.09 -18.51
N ARG A 89 -4.62 -2.30 -18.72
CA ARG A 89 -4.60 -3.37 -17.71
C ARG A 89 -3.37 -4.23 -17.94
N VAL A 90 -2.63 -4.50 -16.88
CA VAL A 90 -1.35 -5.22 -16.94
C VAL A 90 -1.42 -6.44 -16.01
N LEU A 91 -1.10 -7.60 -16.57
CA LEU A 91 -0.89 -8.83 -15.81
C LEU A 91 0.61 -9.10 -15.71
N ILE A 92 1.11 -9.32 -14.50
CA ILE A 92 2.50 -9.70 -14.23
C ILE A 92 2.51 -11.11 -13.65
N SER A 93 3.26 -12.01 -14.30
CA SER A 93 3.46 -13.38 -13.83
C SER A 93 4.77 -13.47 -13.06
N GLY A 94 4.67 -13.70 -11.75
CA GLY A 94 5.76 -13.81 -10.80
C GLY A 94 5.88 -12.61 -9.87
N ALA A 95 5.82 -12.85 -8.57
CA ALA A 95 6.03 -11.88 -7.49
C ALA A 95 7.44 -11.96 -6.89
N GLY A 96 8.43 -12.38 -7.69
CA GLY A 96 9.84 -12.19 -7.36
C GLY A 96 10.27 -10.71 -7.44
N PRO A 97 11.51 -10.37 -7.04
CA PRO A 97 11.95 -8.96 -6.92
C PRO A 97 11.77 -8.14 -8.20
N VAL A 98 12.08 -8.72 -9.36
CA VAL A 98 11.94 -8.03 -10.66
C VAL A 98 10.48 -7.88 -11.06
N GLY A 99 9.64 -8.88 -10.81
CA GLY A 99 8.21 -8.84 -11.11
C GLY A 99 7.48 -7.80 -10.25
N LEU A 100 7.77 -7.77 -8.95
CA LEU A 100 7.24 -6.74 -8.05
C LEU A 100 7.74 -5.35 -8.42
N ARG A 101 9.01 -5.21 -8.81
CA ARG A 101 9.52 -3.91 -9.27
C ARG A 101 8.79 -3.43 -10.52
N ALA A 102 8.54 -4.31 -11.48
CA ALA A 102 7.75 -4.01 -12.67
C ALA A 102 6.30 -3.63 -12.31
N ALA A 103 5.70 -4.31 -11.33
CA ALA A 103 4.36 -4.00 -10.84
C ALA A 103 4.27 -2.60 -10.23
N VAL A 104 5.27 -2.22 -9.43
CA VAL A 104 5.36 -0.88 -8.85
C VAL A 104 5.47 0.18 -9.95
N GLU A 105 6.31 -0.03 -10.96
CA GLU A 105 6.46 0.93 -12.07
C GLU A 105 5.18 1.07 -12.90
N ALA A 106 4.50 -0.04 -13.20
CA ALA A 106 3.22 -0.03 -13.89
C ALA A 106 2.14 0.73 -13.08
N ALA A 107 2.07 0.48 -11.77
CA ALA A 107 1.15 1.19 -10.89
C ALA A 107 1.45 2.69 -10.81
N LEU A 108 2.73 3.07 -10.74
CA LEU A 108 3.18 4.48 -10.76
C LEU A 108 2.82 5.20 -12.07
N MET A 109 2.70 4.48 -13.18
CA MET A 109 2.21 5.02 -14.45
C MET A 109 0.68 5.06 -14.54
N GLY A 110 -0.05 4.73 -13.46
CA GLY A 110 -1.51 4.75 -13.43
C GLY A 110 -2.19 3.55 -14.10
N GLN A 111 -1.46 2.45 -14.35
CA GLN A 111 -2.03 1.23 -14.93
C GLN A 111 -2.78 0.39 -13.89
N CYS A 112 -3.74 -0.40 -14.35
CA CYS A 112 -4.42 -1.39 -13.51
C CYS A 112 -3.62 -2.68 -13.48
N VAL A 113 -2.87 -2.90 -12.39
CA VAL A 113 -1.91 -4.01 -12.27
C VAL A 113 -2.52 -5.17 -11.50
N THR A 114 -2.40 -6.37 -12.08
CA THR A 114 -2.65 -7.65 -11.40
C THR A 114 -1.37 -8.46 -11.40
N VAL A 115 -0.96 -8.98 -10.24
CA VAL A 115 0.19 -9.88 -10.11
C VAL A 115 -0.33 -11.27 -9.80
N VAL A 116 0.15 -12.27 -10.53
CA VAL A 116 -0.12 -13.68 -10.26
C VAL A 116 1.18 -14.38 -9.90
N GLU A 117 1.13 -15.22 -8.89
CA GLU A 117 2.27 -15.98 -8.40
C GLU A 117 1.83 -17.44 -8.19
N ALA A 118 2.71 -18.38 -8.55
CA ALA A 118 2.45 -19.81 -8.39
C ALA A 118 2.73 -20.30 -6.97
N ARG A 119 3.66 -19.64 -6.25
CA ARG A 119 4.06 -19.99 -4.89
C ARG A 119 3.21 -19.25 -3.85
N ALA A 120 2.84 -19.97 -2.79
CA ALA A 120 2.18 -19.38 -1.63
C ALA A 120 3.16 -18.95 -0.52
N VAL A 121 4.46 -19.22 -0.68
CA VAL A 121 5.54 -18.98 0.31
C VAL A 121 6.81 -18.54 -0.44
N PHE A 122 7.57 -17.59 0.12
CA PHE A 122 8.79 -17.01 -0.47
C PHE A 122 10.01 -17.17 0.42
#